data_AF-A0A2P6W1X7-F1
#
_entry.id   AF-A0A2P6W1X7-F1
#
_cell.length_a   1.000
_cell.length_b   1.000
_cell.length_c   1.000
_cell.angle_alpha   90.00
_cell.angle_beta   90.00
_cell.angle_gamma   90.00
#
_symmetry.space_group_name_H-M   'P 1'
#
loop_
_entity.id
_entity.type
_entity.pdbx_description
1 polymer ?
#
loop_
_entity_poly.entity_id
_entity_poly.type
_entity_poly.pdbx_seq_one_letter_code
_entity_poly.pdbx_strand_id
1 'polypeptide(L)' 'MKKDFRNKLTSICRETAKTLKMDRDGARWFCETTELNIKDEGKMIYRFYVMDKNSGHEYQVNAVIEKDDITDWNVREVTE' A
#
# COMPACT_ATOMS: atom_id res chain seq x y z
N MET A 1 3.65 12.08 14.84
CA MET A 1 2.69 12.29 13.72
C MET A 1 3.28 11.99 12.35
N LYS A 2 4.11 12.84 11.70
CA LYS A 2 4.59 12.54 10.32
C LYS A 2 5.51 11.30 10.19
N LYS A 3 6.29 10.98 11.24
CA LYS A 3 7.22 9.83 11.23
C LYS A 3 6.50 8.49 11.41
N ASP A 4 5.52 8.45 12.33
CA ASP A 4 4.71 7.24 12.61
C ASP A 4 3.86 6.86 11.40
N PHE A 5 3.32 7.87 10.71
CA PHE A 5 2.54 7.68 9.49
C PHE A 5 3.34 7.06 8.33
N ARG A 6 4.55 7.57 8.04
CA ARG A 6 5.41 7.00 6.99
C ARG A 6 5.81 5.55 7.28
N ASN A 7 6.05 5.23 8.55
CA ASN A 7 6.36 3.87 8.97
C ASN A 7 5.16 2.93 8.74
N LYS A 8 3.94 3.38 9.03
CA LYS A 8 2.72 2.62 8.75
C LYS A 8 2.52 2.37 7.27
N LEU A 9 2.56 3.40 6.44
CA LEU A 9 2.46 3.23 4.98
C LEU A 9 3.50 2.24 4.44
N THR A 10 4.74 2.34 4.90
CA THR A 10 5.81 1.40 4.52
C THR A 10 5.48 -0.03 4.95
N SER A 11 4.88 -0.21 6.12
CA SER A 11 4.39 -1.51 6.60
C SER A 11 3.31 -2.06 5.67
N ILE A 12 2.33 -1.25 5.29
CA ILE A 12 1.25 -1.67 4.38
C ILE A 12 1.80 -2.04 3.00
N CYS A 13 2.73 -1.25 2.45
CA CYS A 13 3.40 -1.61 1.18
C CYS A 13 4.10 -2.97 1.28
N ARG A 14 4.78 -3.25 2.40
CA ARG A 14 5.47 -4.54 2.63
C ARG A 14 4.48 -5.70 2.74
N GLU A 15 3.40 -5.53 3.50
CA GLU A 15 2.35 -6.55 3.64
C GLU A 15 1.65 -6.83 2.31
N THR A 16 1.45 -5.80 1.50
CA THR A 16 0.96 -5.95 0.13
C THR A 16 1.91 -6.78 -0.70
N ALA A 17 3.20 -6.43 -0.72
CA ALA A 17 4.21 -7.18 -1.47
C ALA A 17 4.25 -8.66 -1.03
N LYS A 18 4.15 -8.96 0.27
CA LYS A 18 4.06 -10.34 0.78
C LYS A 18 2.81 -11.06 0.28
N THR A 19 1.65 -10.41 0.33
CA THR A 19 0.38 -11.00 -0.11
C THR A 19 0.38 -11.30 -1.60
N LEU A 20 1.05 -10.46 -2.38
CA LEU A 20 1.29 -10.66 -3.81
C LEU A 20 2.44 -11.64 -4.11
N LYS A 21 3.04 -12.26 -3.09
CA LYS A 21 4.20 -13.18 -3.19
C LYS A 21 5.43 -12.54 -3.87
N MET A 22 5.58 -11.23 -3.68
CA MET A 22 6.69 -10.41 -4.15
C MET A 22 7.79 -10.24 -3.09
N ASP A 23 7.78 -11.03 -2.01
CA ASP A 23 8.75 -10.99 -0.90
C ASP A 23 9.81 -12.10 -0.97
N ARG A 24 9.91 -12.80 -2.10
CA ARG A 24 10.94 -13.82 -2.35
C ARG A 24 12.37 -13.26 -2.23
N ASP A 25 13.34 -14.13 -1.96
CA ASP A 25 14.74 -13.72 -1.92
C ASP A 25 15.17 -13.08 -3.26
N GLY A 26 15.86 -11.95 -3.18
CA GLY A 26 16.21 -11.12 -4.34
C GLY A 26 15.06 -10.29 -4.95
N ALA A 27 13.86 -10.28 -4.36
CA ALA A 27 12.76 -9.47 -4.87
C ALA A 27 13.05 -7.97 -4.83
N ARG A 28 12.56 -7.26 -5.86
CA ARG A 28 12.68 -5.81 -5.98
C ARG A 28 11.31 -5.26 -6.32
N TRP A 29 10.79 -4.39 -5.45
CA TRP A 29 9.54 -3.70 -5.70
C TRP A 29 9.69 -2.22 -5.42
N PHE A 30 8.81 -1.43 -6.02
CA PHE A 30 8.68 0.00 -5.80
C PHE A 30 7.31 0.27 -5.17
N CYS A 31 7.23 1.15 -4.19
CA CYS A 31 5.96 1.62 -3.66
C CYS A 31 5.87 3.14 -3.83
N GLU A 32 4.81 3.59 -4.49
CA GLU A 32 4.49 5.01 -4.63
C GLU A 32 3.19 5.33 -3.91
N THR A 33 3.27 6.20 -2.91
CA THR A 33 2.07 6.68 -2.22
C THR A 33 1.52 7.91 -2.94
N THR A 34 0.34 7.77 -3.53
CA THR A 34 -0.47 8.89 -4.03
C THR A 34 -1.52 9.19 -2.97
N GLU A 35 -1.16 10.04 -2.00
CA GLU A 35 -2.04 10.44 -0.91
C GLU A 35 -3.35 11.02 -1.48
N LEU A 36 -4.50 10.51 -1.02
CA LEU A 36 -5.80 11.12 -1.34
C LEU A 36 -6.68 11.14 -0.08
N ASN A 37 -6.58 12.24 0.65
CA ASN A 37 -7.35 12.53 1.86
C ASN A 37 -8.84 12.74 1.51
N ILE A 38 -9.74 11.92 2.07
CA ILE A 38 -11.13 12.32 2.27
C ILE A 38 -11.45 12.05 3.74
N LYS A 39 -11.50 13.13 4.53
CA LYS A 39 -11.87 13.10 5.94
C LYS A 39 -13.37 12.85 6.04
N ASP A 40 -13.73 11.62 6.31
CA ASP A 40 -15.04 11.27 6.83
C ASP A 40 -14.83 10.61 8.20
N GLU A 41 -15.41 11.19 9.26
CA GLU A 41 -15.52 10.63 10.62
C GLU A 41 -14.32 9.83 11.19
N GLY A 42 -13.09 10.33 11.04
CA GLY A 42 -11.89 9.69 11.64
C GLY A 42 -11.31 8.52 10.84
N LYS A 43 -11.76 8.34 9.60
CA LYS A 43 -11.21 7.39 8.63
C LYS A 43 -10.22 8.09 7.72
N MET A 44 -9.13 7.41 7.38
CA MET A 44 -8.15 7.86 6.40
C MET A 44 -8.01 6.80 5.31
N ILE A 45 -8.33 7.16 4.08
CA ILE A 45 -8.21 6.27 2.92
C ILE A 45 -6.91 6.61 2.20
N TYR A 46 -6.09 5.59 1.95
CA TYR A 46 -4.83 5.71 1.26
C TYR A 46 -4.85 4.92 -0.04
N ARG A 47 -4.33 5.53 -1.08
CA ARG A 47 -4.04 4.85 -2.34
C ARG A 47 -2.54 4.83 -2.55
N PHE A 48 -2.01 3.67 -2.88
CA PHE A 48 -0.61 3.53 -3.26
C PHE A 48 -0.46 2.45 -4.31
N TYR A 49 0.63 2.53 -5.05
CA TYR A 49 0.99 1.60 -6.11
C TYR A 49 2.16 0.76 -5.65
N VAL A 50 2.12 -0.53 -5.95
CA VAL A 50 3.20 -1.49 -5.72
C VAL A 50 3.56 -2.10 -7.06
N MET A 51 4.80 -1.94 -7.50
CA MET A 51 5.29 -2.51 -8.76
C MET A 51 6.32 -3.59 -8.48
N ASP A 52 6.14 -4.78 -9.05
CA ASP A 52 7.17 -5.81 -9.09
C ASP A 52 8.16 -5.47 -10.20
N LYS A 53 9.40 -5.11 -9.85
CA LYS A 53 10.41 -4.76 -10.85
C LYS A 53 10.89 -5.96 -11.66
N ASN A 54 10.63 -7.18 -11.21
CA ASN A 54 11.05 -8.38 -11.93
C ASN A 54 10.10 -8.74 -13.07
N SER A 55 8.79 -8.62 -12.82
CA SER A 55 7.76 -8.97 -13.79
C SER A 55 7.18 -7.76 -14.53
N GLY A 56 7.34 -6.56 -13.98
CA GLY A 56 6.71 -5.34 -14.48
C GLY A 56 5.24 -5.18 -14.08
N HIS A 57 4.66 -6.14 -13.34
CA HIS A 57 3.29 -6.02 -12.88
C HIS A 57 3.14 -4.88 -11.86
N GLU A 58 2.11 -4.08 -12.04
CA GLU A 58 1.75 -2.98 -11.16
C GLU A 58 0.43 -3.28 -10.47
N TYR A 59 0.37 -2.96 -9.19
CA TYR A 59 -0.79 -3.19 -8.34
C TYR A 59 -1.18 -1.90 -7.66
N GLN A 60 -2.45 -1.56 -7.71
CA GLN A 60 -3.01 -0.47 -6.93
C GLN A 60 -3.62 -1.02 -5.65
N VAL A 61 -3.28 -0.41 -4.54
CA VAL A 61 -3.81 -0.73 -3.22
C VAL A 61 -4.62 0.45 -2.71
N ASN A 62 -5.79 0.15 -2.18
CA ASN A 62 -6.58 1.09 -1.38
C ASN A 62 -6.65 0.56 0.05
N ALA A 63 -6.12 1.30 1.02
CA ALA A 63 -6.13 0.93 2.44
C ALA A 63 -6.93 1.94 3.25
N VAL A 64 -7.77 1.46 4.17
CA VAL A 64 -8.55 2.27 5.11
C VAL A 64 -7.91 2.14 6.49
N ILE A 65 -7.58 3.27 7.09
CA ILE A 65 -7.01 3.37 8.42
C ILE A 65 -7.99 4.09 9.33
N GLU A 66 -8.39 3.45 10.43
CA GLU A 66 -9.22 4.04 11.48
C GLU A 66 -8.49 3.95 12.81
N LYS A 67 -8.46 5.05 13.57
CA LYS A 67 -7.80 5.12 14.89
C LYS A 67 -6.43 4.43 14.90
N ASP A 68 -5.61 4.73 13.89
CA ASP A 68 -4.25 4.20 13.77
C ASP A 68 -4.12 2.73 13.35
N ASP A 69 -5.20 1.99 13.13
CA ASP A 69 -5.21 0.59 12.66
C ASP A 69 -5.74 0.45 11.23
N ILE A 70 -5.24 -0.54 10.49
CA ILE A 70 -5.75 -0.88 9.14
C ILE A 70 -7.03 -1.69 9.33
N THR A 71 -8.17 -1.15 8.91
CA THR A 71 -9.48 -1.80 9.06
C THR A 71 -9.95 -2.50 7.80
N ASP A 72 -9.52 -2.01 6.64
CA ASP A 72 -9.84 -2.61 5.35
C ASP A 72 -8.70 -2.32 4.36
N TRP A 73 -8.49 -3.22 3.41
CA TRP A 73 -7.54 -3.03 2.33
C TRP A 73 -7.88 -3.91 1.13
N ASN A 74 -7.79 -3.30 -0.06
CA ASN A 74 -8.09 -3.96 -1.32
C ASN A 74 -6.94 -3.75 -2.30
N VAL A 75 -6.49 -4.84 -2.91
CA VAL A 75 -5.39 -4.87 -3.88
C VAL A 75 -5.95 -5.31 -5.22
N ARG A 76 -5.65 -4.55 -6.28
CA ARG A 76 -5.99 -4.92 -7.65
C ARG A 76 -4.80 -4.73 -8.57
N GLU A 77 -4.63 -5.65 -9.52
CA GLU A 77 -3.66 -5.49 -10.60
C GLU A 77 -4.10 -4.36 -11.55
N VAL A 78 -3.15 -3.56 -12.00
CA VAL A 78 -3.34 -2.54 -13.01
C VAL A 78 -3.01 -3.19 -14.35
N THR A 79 -4.05 -3.66 -15.05
CA THR A 79 -3.94 -4.12 -16.43
C THR A 79 -4.43 -2.99 -17.34
N GLU A 80 -3.64 -2.64 -18.37
CA GLU A 80 -4.07 -1.72 -19.44
C GLU A 80 -5.36 -2.18 -20.13
#